data_AF-A0A1B6JZ95-F1
#
_entry.id   AF-A0A1B6JZ95-F1
#
_cell.length_a   1.000
_cell.length_b   1.000
_cell.length_c   1.000
_cell.angle_alpha   90.00
_cell.angle_beta   90.00
_cell.angle_gamma   90.00
#
_symmetry.space_group_name_H-M   'P 1'
#
loop_
_entity.id
_entity.type
_entity.pdbx_description
1 polymer ?
#
loop_
_entity_poly.entity_id
_entity_poly.type
_entity_poly.pdbx_seq_one_letter_code
_entity_poly.pdbx_strand_id
1 'polypeptide(L)'
;GSNITSMVDQTNEMYPVKSMSCLYTRATFSLGTSPRFYILECLGPDTPSVLVLNALTNTRVTMLDPHKLLADRYTSMARPQIKIFQVEVESGYHAQVRLMLPPGLREYEEMSFPLVLKVGTTPGSQLVTERWEVDWSTYLVSQRNFIVAEIDGRGSGYQGDRMKHEIFHRLGQQDVEDQISVITYLRDNLRFIDRTRMGVWGKGYGGFA
;
A
#
# COMPACT_ATOMS: atom_id res chain seq x y z
N GLY A 1 30.47 10.53 30.83
CA GLY A 1 31.40 10.75 29.71
C GLY A 1 30.60 10.73 28.42
N SER A 2 30.56 11.88 27.75
CA SER A 2 30.29 12.11 26.31
C SER A 2 29.07 11.45 25.66
N ASN A 3 28.01 12.26 25.55
CA ASN A 3 27.12 12.32 24.39
C ASN A 3 27.94 12.48 23.10
N ILE A 4 27.71 11.64 22.10
CA ILE A 4 28.01 11.95 20.70
C ILE A 4 26.76 11.65 19.89
N THR A 5 25.97 12.69 19.69
CA THR A 5 25.04 12.84 18.57
C THR A 5 25.85 12.69 17.28
N SER A 6 25.72 11.56 16.58
CA SER A 6 26.19 11.46 15.21
C SER A 6 25.22 12.23 14.31
N MET A 7 25.50 13.51 14.10
CA MET A 7 25.07 14.19 12.88
C MET A 7 25.78 13.49 11.71
N VAL A 8 25.11 12.52 11.10
CA VAL A 8 25.54 11.96 9.82
C VAL A 8 25.37 13.07 8.79
N ASP A 9 26.48 13.53 8.23
CA ASP A 9 26.50 14.46 7.10
C ASP A 9 25.74 13.82 5.93
N GLN A 10 24.54 14.33 5.73
CA GLN A 10 23.48 13.69 4.99
C GLN A 10 23.49 14.14 3.51
N THR A 11 24.56 14.79 3.06
CA THR A 11 24.63 15.49 1.78
C THR A 11 25.14 14.64 0.61
N ASN A 12 25.53 13.37 0.83
CA ASN A 12 26.23 12.59 -0.18
C ASN A 12 25.63 11.19 -0.48
N GLU A 13 24.36 10.96 -0.16
CA GLU A 13 23.69 9.71 -0.52
C GLU A 13 23.34 9.67 -2.02
N MET A 14 23.79 8.61 -2.70
CA MET A 14 23.46 8.30 -4.09
C MET A 14 22.16 7.50 -4.13
N TYR A 15 21.19 7.95 -4.92
CA TYR A 15 19.87 7.36 -5.05
C TYR A 15 19.73 6.48 -6.31
N PRO A 16 18.81 5.49 -6.29
CA PRO A 16 17.94 5.14 -5.17
C PRO A 16 18.73 4.47 -4.04
N VAL A 17 18.62 5.00 -2.82
CA VAL A 17 18.99 4.25 -1.62
C VAL A 17 17.96 3.13 -1.56
N LYS A 18 18.42 1.87 -1.59
CA LYS A 18 17.55 0.71 -1.44
C LYS A 18 17.01 0.70 0.00
N SER A 19 15.98 1.50 0.23
CA SER A 19 15.32 1.69 1.51
C SER A 19 13.93 1.11 1.44
N MET A 20 13.51 0.42 2.49
CA MET A 20 12.14 -0.05 2.64
C MET A 20 11.16 1.10 2.91
N SER A 21 11.64 2.32 3.17
CA SER A 21 10.82 3.50 3.46
C SER A 21 10.25 4.20 2.22
N CYS A 22 10.83 3.99 1.03
CA CYS A 22 10.43 4.68 -0.20
C CYS A 22 10.41 3.71 -1.39
N LEU A 23 9.26 3.06 -1.59
CA LEU A 23 8.99 2.09 -2.67
C LEU A 23 8.00 2.61 -3.72
N TYR A 24 7.22 3.64 -3.41
CA TYR A 24 6.33 4.29 -4.37
C TYR A 24 6.83 5.71 -4.65
N THR A 25 7.26 5.99 -5.88
CA THR A 25 7.89 7.27 -6.23
C THR A 25 7.25 7.95 -7.42
N ARG A 26 7.33 9.28 -7.45
CA ARG A 26 7.10 10.08 -8.65
C ARG A 26 8.30 10.99 -8.88
N ALA A 27 8.78 11.08 -10.11
CA ALA A 27 9.90 11.93 -10.48
C ALA A 27 9.47 13.00 -11.49
N THR A 28 9.94 14.23 -11.29
CA THR A 28 9.70 15.36 -12.21
C THR A 28 11.02 16.05 -12.52
N PHE A 29 11.42 16.07 -13.80
CA PHE A 29 12.70 16.62 -14.24
C PHE A 29 12.61 18.13 -14.51
N SER A 30 13.71 18.85 -14.30
CA SER A 30 13.82 20.26 -14.68
C SER A 30 13.63 20.43 -16.19
N LEU A 31 13.01 21.54 -16.62
CA LEU A 31 12.78 21.84 -18.03
C LEU A 31 14.10 22.01 -18.81
N GLY A 32 14.08 21.66 -20.10
CA GLY A 32 15.21 21.79 -21.02
C GLY A 32 15.65 20.47 -21.66
N THR A 33 16.54 20.54 -22.64
CA THR A 33 17.06 19.37 -23.38
C THR A 33 18.09 18.56 -22.58
N SER A 34 18.61 19.12 -21.49
CA SER A 34 19.57 18.46 -20.59
C SER A 34 19.20 18.81 -19.15
N PRO A 35 18.25 18.06 -18.54
CA PRO A 35 17.84 18.33 -17.18
C PRO A 35 19.02 18.17 -16.23
N ARG A 36 19.28 19.17 -15.40
CA ARG A 36 20.36 19.13 -14.41
C ARG A 36 19.89 18.56 -13.07
N PHE A 37 18.60 18.67 -12.81
CA PHE A 37 17.98 18.25 -11.56
C PHE A 37 16.66 17.56 -11.82
N TYR A 38 16.22 16.76 -10.85
CA TYR A 38 14.85 16.27 -10.78
C TYR A 38 14.37 16.28 -9.33
N ILE A 39 13.07 16.47 -9.18
CA ILE A 39 12.36 16.28 -7.92
C ILE A 39 11.94 14.82 -7.85
N LEU A 40 12.26 14.17 -6.74
CA LEU A 40 11.79 12.84 -6.39
C LEU A 40 10.83 12.95 -5.21
N GLU A 41 9.58 12.61 -5.45
CA GLU A 41 8.57 12.47 -4.41
C GLU A 41 8.54 11.00 -3.99
N CYS A 42 8.99 10.73 -2.77
CA CYS A 42 8.74 9.47 -2.08
C CYS A 42 7.32 9.53 -1.51
N LEU A 43 6.44 8.66 -1.96
CA LEU A 43 5.01 8.67 -1.64
C LEU A 43 4.59 7.45 -0.82
N GLY A 44 5.53 6.62 -0.35
CA GLY A 44 5.26 5.48 0.51
C GLY A 44 6.34 4.39 0.43
N PRO A 45 6.33 3.40 1.35
CA PRO A 45 5.27 3.15 2.33
C PRO A 45 5.34 4.03 3.59
N ASP A 46 6.46 4.69 3.87
CA ASP A 46 6.53 5.66 4.96
C ASP A 46 5.90 7.01 4.58
N THR A 47 5.79 7.91 5.56
CA THR A 47 5.22 9.24 5.33
C THR A 47 5.94 9.96 4.18
N PRO A 48 5.20 10.61 3.26
CA PRO A 48 5.79 11.18 2.05
C PRO A 48 6.90 12.19 2.31
N SER A 49 7.88 12.23 1.42
CA SER A 49 8.97 13.21 1.46
C SER A 49 9.38 13.63 0.06
N VAL A 50 9.85 14.87 -0.08
CA VAL A 50 10.25 15.45 -1.37
C VAL A 50 11.74 15.75 -1.37
N LEU A 51 12.46 15.20 -2.34
CA LEU A 51 13.90 15.35 -2.50
C LEU A 51 14.21 16.04 -3.84
N VAL A 52 15.31 16.81 -3.86
CA VAL A 52 15.91 17.30 -5.10
C VAL A 52 17.21 16.55 -5.32
N LEU A 53 17.35 15.98 -6.51
CA LEU A 53 18.51 15.20 -6.91
C LEU A 53 19.17 15.80 -8.13
N ASN A 54 20.48 15.60 -8.23
CA ASN A 54 21.23 15.84 -9.44
C ASN A 54 20.88 14.76 -10.48
N ALA A 55 20.49 15.15 -11.68
CA ALA A 55 20.03 14.22 -12.72
C ALA A 55 21.15 13.37 -13.33
N LEU A 56 22.41 13.81 -13.24
CA LEU A 56 23.56 13.07 -13.78
C LEU A 56 24.14 12.09 -12.77
N THR A 57 24.26 12.52 -11.52
CA THR A 57 24.94 11.73 -10.47
C THR A 57 23.97 10.97 -9.58
N ASN A 58 22.66 11.25 -9.66
CA ASN A 58 21.63 10.78 -8.72
C ASN A 58 21.96 11.05 -7.25
N THR A 59 22.76 12.07 -6.96
CA THR A 59 23.06 12.46 -5.58
C THR A 59 22.02 13.43 -5.07
N ARG A 60 21.65 13.28 -3.80
CA ARG A 60 20.74 14.21 -3.13
C ARG A 60 21.40 15.57 -3.00
N VAL A 61 20.76 16.58 -3.57
CA VAL A 61 21.16 17.99 -3.41
C VAL A 61 20.58 18.55 -2.12
N THR A 62 19.27 18.34 -1.92
CA THR A 62 18.56 18.78 -0.72
C THR A 62 17.26 18.01 -0.53
N MET A 63 16.69 18.11 0.66
CA MET A 63 15.32 17.68 0.97
C MET A 63 14.43 18.91 1.01
N LEU A 64 13.45 18.98 0.12
CA LEU A 64 12.52 20.12 0.04
C LEU A 64 11.51 20.10 1.16
N ASP A 65 10.90 18.93 1.39
CA ASP A 65 9.89 18.77 2.44
C ASP A 65 9.97 17.36 3.05
N PRO A 66 10.41 17.22 4.31
CA PRO A 66 10.35 15.95 5.04
C PRO A 66 8.95 15.61 5.57
N HIS A 67 7.99 16.53 5.49
CA HIS A 67 6.69 16.47 6.18
C HIS A 67 6.81 16.12 7.66
N LYS A 68 7.79 16.72 8.36
CA LYS A 68 8.18 16.34 9.72
C LYS A 68 7.01 16.30 10.71
N LEU A 69 6.13 17.31 10.70
CA LEU A 69 4.97 17.33 11.60
C LEU A 69 4.03 16.14 11.38
N LEU A 70 3.82 15.73 10.12
CA LEU A 70 3.02 14.56 9.77
C LEU A 70 3.74 13.28 10.22
N ALA A 71 5.04 13.17 9.95
CA ALA A 71 5.87 12.04 10.37
C ALA A 71 5.86 11.84 11.90
N ASP A 72 6.07 12.91 12.66
CA ASP A 72 6.07 12.89 14.12
C ASP A 72 4.68 12.48 14.67
N ARG A 73 3.60 13.01 14.08
CA ARG A 73 2.23 12.61 14.46
C ARG A 73 1.95 11.15 14.12
N TYR A 74 2.28 10.71 12.90
CA TYR A 74 2.01 9.35 12.44
C TYR A 74 2.80 8.31 13.22
N THR A 75 4.06 8.59 13.56
CA THR A 75 4.90 7.69 14.38
C THR A 75 4.41 7.56 15.82
N SER A 76 3.77 8.60 16.37
CA SER A 76 3.14 8.54 17.70
C SER A 76 1.83 7.75 17.76
N MET A 77 1.24 7.41 16.60
CA MET A 77 -0.01 6.64 16.54
C MET A 77 0.25 5.13 16.61
N ALA A 78 -0.72 4.39 17.13
CA ALA A 78 -0.76 2.93 16.99
C ALA A 78 -1.12 2.60 15.53
N ARG A 79 -0.11 2.43 14.69
CA ARG A 79 -0.26 2.25 13.23
C ARG A 79 -0.67 0.82 12.85
N PRO A 80 -1.45 0.63 11.79
CA PRO A 80 -1.71 -0.69 11.23
C PRO A 80 -0.43 -1.41 10.85
N GLN A 81 -0.39 -2.72 11.04
CA GLN A 81 0.63 -3.57 10.44
C GLN A 81 0.17 -3.92 9.02
N ILE A 82 0.99 -3.65 8.02
CA ILE A 82 0.66 -3.94 6.62
C ILE A 82 1.30 -5.27 6.22
N LYS A 83 0.50 -6.17 5.65
CA LYS A 83 0.97 -7.43 5.07
C LYS A 83 0.49 -7.51 3.63
N ILE A 84 1.43 -7.60 2.69
CA ILE A 84 1.14 -7.77 1.26
C ILE A 84 1.63 -9.14 0.82
N PHE A 85 0.78 -9.90 0.14
CA PHE A 85 1.10 -11.23 -0.38
C PHE A 85 0.17 -11.60 -1.54
N GLN A 86 0.45 -12.72 -2.19
CA GLN A 86 -0.34 -13.23 -3.31
C GLN A 86 -1.20 -14.42 -2.88
N VAL A 87 -2.40 -14.49 -3.46
CA VAL A 87 -3.29 -15.66 -3.37
C VAL A 87 -3.58 -16.13 -4.79
N GLU A 88 -3.36 -17.41 -5.04
CA GLU A 88 -3.76 -18.04 -6.30
C GLU A 88 -5.27 -18.28 -6.28
N VAL A 89 -5.97 -17.76 -7.29
CA VAL A 89 -7.41 -18.01 -7.49
C VAL A 89 -7.62 -19.22 -8.41
N GLU A 90 -8.81 -19.81 -8.38
CA GLU A 90 -9.14 -21.05 -9.12
C GLU A 90 -8.84 -20.98 -10.62
N SER A 91 -8.86 -19.78 -11.21
CA SER A 91 -8.54 -19.53 -12.61
C SER A 91 -7.03 -19.51 -12.95
N GLY A 92 -6.16 -19.77 -11.96
CA GLY A 92 -4.70 -19.79 -12.10
C GLY A 92 -4.04 -18.41 -12.13
N TYR A 93 -4.81 -17.35 -11.86
CA TYR A 93 -4.26 -16.01 -11.66
C TYR A 93 -3.79 -15.84 -10.21
N HIS A 94 -2.81 -14.95 -10.00
CA HIS A 94 -2.37 -14.56 -8.66
C HIS A 94 -2.94 -13.18 -8.33
N ALA A 95 -3.90 -13.14 -7.42
CA ALA A 95 -4.44 -11.90 -6.89
C ALA A 95 -3.48 -11.32 -5.85
N GLN A 96 -3.22 -10.02 -5.91
CA GLN A 96 -2.48 -9.32 -4.88
C GLN A 96 -3.42 -9.00 -3.72
N VAL A 97 -2.95 -9.21 -2.50
CA VAL A 97 -3.73 -8.99 -1.28
C VAL A 97 -2.94 -8.09 -0.35
N ARG A 98 -3.59 -7.05 0.15
CA ARG A 98 -3.10 -6.21 1.24
C ARG A 98 -4.01 -6.38 2.45
N LEU A 99 -3.42 -6.76 3.58
CA LEU A 99 -4.08 -6.75 4.88
C LEU A 99 -3.54 -5.59 5.72
N MET A 100 -4.47 -4.81 6.26
CA MET A 100 -4.21 -3.88 7.35
C MET A 100 -4.64 -4.56 8.66
N LEU A 101 -3.67 -4.90 9.49
CA LEU A 101 -3.87 -5.62 10.74
C LEU A 101 -3.79 -4.67 11.95
N PRO A 102 -4.57 -4.91 13.02
CA PRO A 102 -4.49 -4.13 14.24
C PRO A 102 -3.06 -3.99 14.79
N PRO A 103 -2.72 -2.83 15.39
CA PRO A 103 -1.42 -2.63 16.03
C PRO A 103 -1.18 -3.67 17.12
N GLY A 104 -0.06 -4.39 17.05
CA GLY A 104 0.30 -5.40 18.05
C GLY A 104 -0.37 -6.77 17.89
N LEU A 105 -1.27 -6.95 16.91
CA LEU A 105 -1.80 -8.28 16.56
C LEU A 105 -0.65 -9.25 16.28
N ARG A 106 -0.72 -10.43 16.89
CA ARG A 106 0.20 -11.55 16.65
C ARG A 106 -0.58 -12.70 16.04
N GLU A 107 -0.14 -13.18 14.88
CA GLU A 107 -0.90 -14.14 14.06
C GLU A 107 -1.15 -15.50 14.73
N TYR A 108 -0.40 -15.83 15.78
CA TYR A 108 -0.53 -17.07 16.56
C TYR A 108 -1.49 -16.95 17.75
N GLU A 109 -2.03 -15.77 18.02
CA GLU A 109 -3.00 -15.58 19.11
C GLU A 109 -4.35 -16.20 18.75
N GLU A 110 -5.09 -16.66 19.76
CA GLU A 110 -6.44 -17.24 19.57
C GLU A 110 -7.53 -16.19 19.34
N MET A 111 -7.20 -14.90 19.49
CA MET A 111 -8.15 -13.82 19.28
C MET A 111 -8.44 -13.62 17.79
N SER A 112 -9.72 -13.58 17.44
CA SER A 112 -10.19 -13.30 16.08
C SER A 112 -10.80 -11.90 15.98
N PHE A 113 -10.58 -11.27 14.83
CA PHE A 113 -10.97 -9.90 14.55
C PHE A 113 -11.95 -9.84 13.38
N PRO A 114 -12.93 -8.92 13.43
CA PRO A 114 -13.85 -8.71 12.31
C PRO A 114 -13.08 -8.22 11.08
N LEU A 115 -13.51 -8.66 9.90
CA LEU A 115 -12.89 -8.28 8.63
C LEU A 115 -13.83 -7.40 7.81
N VAL A 116 -13.28 -6.36 7.18
CA VAL A 116 -13.95 -5.60 6.12
C VAL A 116 -13.15 -5.74 4.83
N LEU A 117 -13.79 -6.24 3.78
CA LEU A 117 -13.25 -6.20 2.42
C LEU A 117 -13.52 -4.83 1.80
N LYS A 118 -12.47 -4.11 1.40
CA LYS A 118 -12.54 -2.84 0.68
C LYS A 118 -12.35 -3.10 -0.82
N VAL A 119 -13.42 -2.90 -1.60
CA VAL A 119 -13.45 -3.19 -3.04
C VAL A 119 -13.11 -1.94 -3.87
N GLY A 120 -12.35 -2.14 -4.94
CA GLY A 120 -11.83 -1.08 -5.80
C GLY A 120 -12.91 -0.25 -6.48
N THR A 121 -12.67 1.04 -6.69
CA THR A 121 -13.71 1.98 -7.14
C THR A 121 -13.91 2.00 -8.66
N THR A 122 -12.99 1.43 -9.43
CA THR A 122 -13.02 1.48 -10.91
C THR A 122 -12.22 0.31 -11.51
N PRO A 123 -12.70 -0.32 -12.60
CA PRO A 123 -11.91 -1.28 -13.37
C PRO A 123 -10.57 -0.69 -13.83
N GLY A 124 -9.50 -1.48 -13.78
CA GLY A 124 -8.15 -1.04 -14.14
C GLY A 124 -7.44 -0.18 -13.07
N SER A 125 -8.09 0.10 -11.94
CA SER A 125 -7.41 0.67 -10.76
C SER A 125 -6.56 -0.38 -10.04
N GLN A 126 -5.77 0.06 -9.07
CA GLN A 126 -4.93 -0.79 -8.23
C GLN A 126 -5.08 -0.32 -6.79
N LEU A 127 -5.57 -1.18 -5.91
CA LEU A 127 -5.67 -0.92 -4.48
C LEU A 127 -4.40 -1.34 -3.73
N VAL A 128 -3.84 -2.50 -4.08
CA VAL A 128 -2.67 -3.06 -3.42
C VAL A 128 -1.42 -2.37 -3.94
N THR A 129 -0.97 -1.40 -3.15
CA THR A 129 0.19 -0.56 -3.46
C THR A 129 0.98 -0.20 -2.21
N GLU A 130 2.27 0.09 -2.40
CA GLU A 130 3.17 0.63 -1.36
C GLU A 130 2.98 2.14 -1.13
N ARG A 131 1.97 2.76 -1.76
CA ARG A 131 1.65 4.16 -1.53
C ARG A 131 1.16 4.37 -0.09
N TRP A 132 1.70 5.39 0.56
CA TRP A 132 1.26 5.85 1.86
C TRP A 132 -0.10 6.53 1.75
N GLU A 133 -1.02 6.13 2.61
CA GLU A 133 -2.36 6.69 2.71
C GLU A 133 -2.87 6.54 4.15
N VAL A 134 -3.63 7.53 4.61
CA VAL A 134 -4.39 7.47 5.87
C VAL A 134 -5.84 7.81 5.55
N ASP A 135 -6.71 6.84 5.75
CA ASP A 135 -8.14 6.91 5.45
C ASP A 135 -8.98 6.32 6.61
N TRP A 136 -10.28 6.08 6.36
CA TRP A 136 -11.17 5.46 7.35
C TRP A 136 -10.71 4.04 7.73
N SER A 137 -10.05 3.31 6.82
CA SER A 137 -9.52 1.96 7.04
C SER A 137 -8.46 2.01 8.14
N THR A 138 -7.58 3.02 8.09
CA THR A 138 -6.55 3.25 9.11
C THR A 138 -7.17 3.44 10.49
N TYR A 139 -8.24 4.21 10.60
CA TYR A 139 -8.97 4.39 11.87
C TYR A 139 -9.61 3.09 12.36
N LEU A 140 -10.30 2.37 11.48
CA LEU A 140 -11.01 1.14 11.81
C LEU A 140 -10.04 0.08 12.37
N VAL A 141 -8.88 -0.06 11.73
CA VAL A 141 -7.85 -1.01 12.13
C VAL A 141 -7.17 -0.60 13.43
N SER A 142 -6.79 0.67 13.54
CA SER A 142 -5.98 1.18 14.65
C SER A 142 -6.77 1.37 15.96
N GLN A 143 -8.03 1.78 15.85
CA GLN A 143 -8.84 2.18 17.02
C GLN A 143 -10.01 1.25 17.31
N ARG A 144 -10.46 0.47 16.32
CA ARG A 144 -11.62 -0.43 16.45
C ARG A 144 -11.25 -1.90 16.33
N ASN A 145 -9.98 -2.22 16.13
CA ASN A 145 -9.46 -3.59 16.01
C ASN A 145 -10.17 -4.40 14.90
N PHE A 146 -10.37 -3.79 13.74
CA PHE A 146 -10.79 -4.51 12.55
C PHE A 146 -9.59 -4.89 11.70
N ILE A 147 -9.77 -5.89 10.86
CA ILE A 147 -8.88 -6.15 9.73
C ILE A 147 -9.54 -5.56 8.49
N VAL A 148 -8.76 -4.83 7.70
CA VAL A 148 -9.20 -4.40 6.36
C VAL A 148 -8.38 -5.14 5.32
N ALA A 149 -9.08 -5.77 4.38
CA ALA A 149 -8.48 -6.45 3.24
C ALA A 149 -8.74 -5.65 1.96
N GLU A 150 -7.73 -5.54 1.11
CA GLU A 150 -7.80 -5.01 -0.25
C GLU A 150 -7.26 -6.08 -1.20
N ILE A 151 -7.93 -6.28 -2.34
CA ILE A 151 -7.64 -7.37 -3.26
C ILE A 151 -7.63 -6.83 -4.69
N ASP A 152 -6.50 -7.01 -5.38
CA ASP A 152 -6.37 -6.76 -6.82
C ASP A 152 -6.34 -8.08 -7.58
N GLY A 153 -7.52 -8.51 -8.03
CA GLY A 153 -7.72 -9.67 -8.93
C GLY A 153 -7.78 -9.27 -10.40
N ARG A 154 -8.37 -10.12 -11.24
CA ARG A 154 -8.61 -9.86 -12.67
C ARG A 154 -9.37 -8.54 -12.85
N GLY A 155 -8.99 -7.81 -13.90
CA GLY A 155 -9.47 -6.45 -14.17
C GLY A 155 -8.69 -5.34 -13.48
N SER A 156 -7.83 -5.65 -12.51
CA SER A 156 -6.96 -4.66 -11.87
C SER A 156 -5.83 -4.21 -12.81
N GLY A 157 -5.35 -2.98 -12.61
CA GLY A 157 -4.27 -2.39 -13.40
C GLY A 157 -2.87 -2.85 -13.00
N TYR A 158 -1.87 -2.35 -13.74
CA TYR A 158 -0.44 -2.45 -13.39
C TYR A 158 0.15 -3.87 -13.26
N GLN A 159 -0.58 -4.89 -13.72
CA GLN A 159 -0.17 -6.31 -13.68
C GLN A 159 -0.19 -6.98 -15.08
N GLY A 160 -0.07 -6.15 -16.12
CA GLY A 160 -0.06 -6.59 -17.51
C GLY A 160 -1.44 -6.60 -18.18
N ASP A 161 -1.41 -6.61 -19.51
CA ASP A 161 -2.60 -6.43 -20.34
C ASP A 161 -3.62 -7.57 -20.19
N ARG A 162 -3.12 -8.80 -20.09
CA ARG A 162 -3.93 -10.00 -19.89
C ARG A 162 -4.79 -9.90 -18.64
N MET A 163 -4.21 -9.49 -17.51
CA MET A 163 -4.94 -9.36 -16.25
C MET A 163 -5.99 -8.23 -16.34
N LYS A 164 -5.64 -7.11 -16.96
CA LYS A 164 -6.52 -5.96 -17.12
C LYS A 164 -7.74 -6.24 -18.00
N HIS A 165 -7.56 -6.97 -19.10
CA HIS A 165 -8.61 -7.20 -20.11
C HIS A 165 -9.45 -8.45 -19.87
N GLU A 166 -9.14 -9.26 -18.86
CA GLU A 166 -9.88 -10.49 -18.58
C GLU A 166 -11.39 -10.20 -18.38
N ILE A 167 -11.71 -9.10 -17.69
CA ILE A 167 -13.08 -8.64 -17.42
C ILE A 167 -13.79 -7.98 -18.62
N PHE A 168 -13.17 -7.93 -19.81
CA PHE A 168 -13.75 -7.27 -20.98
C PHE A 168 -15.06 -7.96 -21.39
N HIS A 169 -16.14 -7.19 -21.51
CA HIS A 169 -17.52 -7.67 -21.68
C HIS A 169 -18.04 -8.62 -20.57
N ARG A 170 -17.37 -8.69 -19.41
CA ARG A 170 -17.69 -9.59 -18.30
C ARG A 170 -17.55 -8.91 -16.92
N LEU A 171 -17.84 -7.62 -16.86
CA LEU A 171 -17.82 -6.84 -15.61
C LEU A 171 -18.78 -7.43 -14.56
N GLY A 172 -18.34 -7.51 -13.31
CA GLY A 172 -19.11 -8.04 -12.19
C GLY A 172 -19.17 -9.57 -12.16
N GLN A 173 -18.37 -10.26 -12.97
CA GLN A 173 -18.31 -11.72 -13.00
C GLN A 173 -16.97 -12.19 -12.46
N GLN A 174 -15.91 -12.06 -13.26
CA GLN A 174 -14.60 -12.61 -12.93
C GLN A 174 -13.89 -11.83 -11.81
N ASP A 175 -14.08 -10.52 -11.77
CA ASP A 175 -13.57 -9.66 -10.70
C ASP A 175 -14.25 -9.99 -9.37
N VAL A 176 -15.57 -10.19 -9.35
CA VAL A 176 -16.33 -10.58 -8.15
C VAL A 176 -15.96 -11.99 -7.71
N GLU A 177 -15.81 -12.93 -8.64
CA GLU A 177 -15.34 -14.29 -8.38
C GLU A 177 -13.97 -14.29 -7.68
N ASP A 178 -13.04 -13.44 -8.13
CA ASP A 178 -11.73 -13.31 -7.50
C ASP A 178 -11.83 -12.73 -6.09
N GLN A 179 -12.69 -11.73 -5.85
CA GLN A 179 -12.95 -11.20 -4.50
C GLN A 179 -13.48 -12.30 -3.58
N ILE A 180 -14.44 -13.11 -4.05
CA ILE A 180 -15.04 -14.22 -3.28
C ILE A 180 -14.01 -15.31 -3.01
N SER A 181 -13.22 -15.71 -4.00
CA SER A 181 -12.20 -16.74 -3.87
C SER A 181 -11.14 -16.36 -2.83
N VAL A 182 -10.62 -15.13 -2.95
CA VAL A 182 -9.59 -14.64 -2.03
C VAL A 182 -10.15 -14.41 -0.63
N ILE A 183 -11.34 -13.83 -0.47
CA ILE A 183 -11.91 -13.63 0.87
C ILE A 183 -12.21 -14.96 1.57
N THR A 184 -12.61 -15.98 0.80
CA THR A 184 -12.80 -17.36 1.28
C THR A 184 -11.47 -17.95 1.74
N TYR A 185 -10.39 -17.79 0.94
CA TYR A 185 -9.05 -18.19 1.34
C TYR A 185 -8.63 -17.53 2.66
N LEU A 186 -8.83 -16.21 2.80
CA LEU A 186 -8.48 -15.48 4.02
C LEU A 186 -9.25 -16.03 5.24
N ARG A 187 -10.57 -16.18 5.13
CA ARG A 187 -11.45 -16.75 6.17
C ARG A 187 -10.99 -18.13 6.65
N ASP A 188 -10.57 -18.97 5.71
CA ASP A 188 -10.28 -20.37 6.00
C ASP A 188 -8.85 -20.61 6.51
N ASN A 189 -7.89 -19.80 6.04
CA ASN A 189 -6.47 -20.00 6.33
C ASN A 189 -5.90 -19.07 7.40
N LEU A 190 -6.52 -17.91 7.66
CA LEU A 190 -6.04 -16.96 8.67
C LEU A 190 -6.89 -17.06 9.93
N ARG A 191 -6.32 -17.71 10.96
CA ARG A 191 -7.02 -18.02 12.22
C ARG A 191 -7.50 -16.80 13.00
N PHE A 192 -6.83 -15.66 12.80
CA PHE A 192 -7.17 -14.40 13.44
C PHE A 192 -8.33 -13.65 12.75
N ILE A 193 -8.96 -14.22 11.71
CA ILE A 193 -10.17 -13.66 11.09
C ILE A 193 -11.41 -14.30 11.70
N ASP A 194 -12.35 -13.47 12.15
CA ASP A 194 -13.64 -13.92 12.67
C ASP A 194 -14.62 -14.20 11.52
N ARG A 195 -14.93 -15.48 11.32
CA ARG A 195 -15.82 -15.98 10.26
C ARG A 195 -17.26 -15.48 10.38
N THR A 196 -17.68 -15.04 11.56
CA THR A 196 -19.05 -14.58 11.83
C THR A 196 -19.21 -13.07 11.67
N ARG A 197 -18.10 -12.32 11.55
CA ARG A 197 -18.07 -10.86 11.46
C ARG A 197 -17.26 -10.40 10.26
N MET A 198 -17.80 -10.65 9.07
CA MET A 198 -17.21 -10.22 7.80
C MET A 198 -18.16 -9.25 7.11
N GLY A 199 -17.63 -8.13 6.65
CA GLY A 199 -18.35 -7.11 5.89
C GLY A 199 -17.64 -6.78 4.59
N VAL A 200 -18.37 -6.13 3.69
CA VAL A 200 -17.84 -5.60 2.42
C VAL A 200 -18.19 -4.12 2.33
N TRP A 201 -17.27 -3.34 1.79
CA TRP A 201 -17.48 -1.92 1.50
C TRP A 201 -16.87 -1.59 0.15
N GLY A 202 -17.58 -0.77 -0.62
CA GLY A 202 -17.05 -0.16 -1.83
C GLY A 202 -17.82 1.09 -2.23
N LYS A 203 -17.22 1.84 -3.15
CA LYS A 203 -17.78 3.08 -3.71
C LYS A 203 -17.66 3.06 -5.23
N GLY A 204 -18.63 3.64 -5.92
CA GLY A 204 -18.62 3.64 -7.39
C GLY A 204 -18.75 2.23 -7.93
N TYR A 205 -17.82 1.79 -8.77
CA TYR A 205 -17.84 0.41 -9.29
C TYR A 205 -17.74 -0.63 -8.17
N GLY A 206 -16.95 -0.38 -7.13
CA GLY A 206 -16.85 -1.30 -5.98
C GLY A 206 -18.11 -1.37 -5.13
N GLY A 207 -19.07 -0.46 -5.32
CA GLY A 207 -20.42 -0.61 -4.72
C GLY A 207 -21.38 -1.39 -5.62
N PHE A 208 -21.03 -1.60 -6.90
CA PHE A 208 -21.75 -2.45 -7.83
C PHE A 208 -21.26 -3.91 -7.78
N ALA A 209 -19.94 -4.10 -7.75
CA ALA A 209 -19.26 -5.39 -7.62
C ALA A 209 -19.40 -5.94 -6.19
#